data_AF-A0A0Q4PQ43-F1
#
_entry.id   AF-A0A0Q4PQ43-F1
#
_cell.length_a   1.000
_cell.length_b   1.000
_cell.length_c   1.000
_cell.angle_alpha   90.00
_cell.angle_beta   90.00
_cell.angle_gamma   90.00
#
_symmetry.space_group_name_H-M   'P 1'
#
loop_
_entity.id
_entity.type
_entity.pdbx_description
1 polymer ?
#
loop_
_entity_poly.entity_id
_entity_poly.type
_entity_poly.pdbx_seq_one_letter_code
_entity_poly.pdbx_strand_id
1 'polypeptide(L)'
;MDISGAGIVGTFFHAPTREKLEVLENVLIRVDGAGTITDIHPAGDSMRTLVEAELGDRLYRLPDGHYGLPGLVDLHIHAPQYPQLGLALDEPLEVWLQKYTFPLEARYADLDFARERYAVLVSDLLATGTTTALYFATQHEAATKLLADICIEKGQRALVGKVVMDDPAACPENYRDESAETAVAETRAVIEHISNHLDNGAGRVLPVITPRFIPSCTDEALEGLGALAEECGCHVQTHCSESDWAHGHVLERYGKTDAAALDAFGLLTRKSVLAHSNFLTDEDMDRLASRGAAVAHCALSNIYFANSVFPLWHALEKGVHVGLGTDISGGPSASMFQAVRVTVQSSRMLAEGTDPSLPANERGRPNSAIDLITAFHLATAGGGIALDLPIGLIAPGYRFDALAIDTTAHTGAIRLFGETDPNAIFQKLIYGATRPNIAKVWVDGLDRTP
;
A
#
# COMPACT_ATOMS: atom_id res chain seq x y z
N MET A 1 -5.06 -14.19 -20.06
CA MET A 1 -4.15 -15.34 -20.22
C MET A 1 -3.21 -15.30 -19.04
N ASP A 2 -3.10 -16.44 -18.34
CA ASP A 2 -2.11 -16.59 -17.29
C ASP A 2 -0.71 -16.64 -17.89
N ILE A 3 0.23 -15.97 -17.23
CA ILE A 3 1.65 -15.95 -17.51
C ILE A 3 2.42 -16.85 -16.53
N SER A 4 1.78 -17.35 -15.47
CA SER A 4 2.38 -18.37 -14.59
C SER A 4 2.73 -19.63 -15.39
N GLY A 5 4.00 -20.04 -15.29
CA GLY A 5 4.56 -21.12 -16.10
C GLY A 5 4.48 -20.79 -17.59
N ALA A 6 4.74 -19.55 -18.00
CA ALA A 6 4.62 -19.06 -19.37
C ALA A 6 5.60 -17.90 -19.59
N GLY A 7 5.45 -17.13 -20.68
CA GLY A 7 6.22 -15.92 -20.89
C GLY A 7 5.42 -14.81 -21.55
N ILE A 8 5.92 -13.59 -21.41
CA ILE A 8 5.29 -12.39 -21.96
C ILE A 8 6.31 -11.55 -22.72
N VAL A 9 5.90 -11.01 -23.87
CA VAL A 9 6.68 -10.05 -24.64
C VAL A 9 5.98 -8.70 -24.67
N GLY A 10 6.75 -7.63 -24.43
CA GLY A 10 6.25 -6.26 -24.51
C GLY A 10 7.27 -5.23 -24.04
N THR A 11 6.84 -3.97 -24.00
CA THR A 11 7.62 -2.88 -23.40
C THR A 11 7.12 -2.62 -21.99
N PHE A 12 8.02 -2.64 -21.01
CA PHE A 12 7.69 -2.44 -19.60
C PHE A 12 8.44 -1.25 -19.02
N PHE A 13 7.78 -0.47 -18.16
CA PHE A 13 8.40 0.58 -17.36
C PHE A 13 8.43 0.15 -15.90
N HIS A 14 9.58 0.26 -15.25
CA HIS A 14 9.70 0.10 -13.80
C HIS A 14 10.72 1.10 -13.24
N ALA A 15 10.64 1.38 -11.93
CA ALA A 15 11.58 2.25 -11.25
C ALA A 15 12.31 1.48 -10.14
N PRO A 16 13.46 0.83 -10.43
CA PRO A 16 14.19 0.04 -9.45
C PRO A 16 14.71 0.85 -8.26
N THR A 17 15.01 2.13 -8.49
CA THR A 17 15.39 3.10 -7.46
C THR A 17 14.59 4.39 -7.65
N ARG A 18 14.52 5.22 -6.61
CA ARG A 18 13.82 6.51 -6.65
C ARG A 18 14.33 7.49 -7.73
N GLU A 19 15.54 7.31 -8.23
CA GLU A 19 16.19 8.21 -9.21
C GLU A 19 16.20 7.66 -10.64
N LYS A 20 15.78 6.40 -10.85
CA LYS A 20 15.98 5.69 -12.11
C LYS A 20 14.70 5.06 -12.62
N LEU A 21 14.22 5.56 -13.75
CA LEU A 21 13.27 4.87 -14.60
C LEU A 21 14.03 3.96 -15.57
N GLU A 22 13.68 2.68 -15.61
CA GLU A 22 14.17 1.73 -16.60
C GLU A 22 13.04 1.36 -17.56
N VAL A 23 13.35 1.38 -18.85
CA VAL A 23 12.44 1.00 -19.93
C VAL A 23 12.96 -0.28 -20.55
N LEU A 24 12.25 -1.37 -20.29
CA LEU A 24 12.54 -2.69 -20.83
C LEU A 24 11.83 -2.81 -22.18
N GLU A 25 12.47 -2.30 -23.23
CA GLU A 25 11.88 -2.23 -24.58
C GLU A 25 11.83 -3.60 -25.26
N ASN A 26 10.62 -4.03 -25.65
CA ASN A 26 10.37 -5.28 -26.37
C ASN A 26 11.13 -6.47 -25.75
N VAL A 27 11.06 -6.63 -24.44
CA VAL A 27 11.71 -7.76 -23.75
C VAL A 27 10.80 -8.98 -23.73
N LEU A 28 11.38 -10.17 -23.61
CA LEU A 28 10.69 -11.39 -23.22
C LEU A 28 10.94 -11.67 -21.74
N ILE A 29 9.89 -11.84 -20.95
CA ILE A 29 9.95 -12.18 -19.53
C ILE A 29 9.42 -13.60 -19.35
N ARG A 30 10.21 -14.48 -18.73
CA ARG A 30 9.78 -15.83 -18.36
C ARG A 30 9.31 -15.85 -16.91
N VAL A 31 8.21 -16.55 -16.66
CA VAL A 31 7.63 -16.71 -15.32
C VAL A 31 7.42 -18.20 -15.04
N ASP A 32 7.90 -18.67 -13.89
CA ASP A 32 7.72 -20.07 -13.50
C ASP A 32 6.28 -20.37 -13.05
N GLY A 33 5.96 -21.65 -12.81
CA GLY A 33 4.62 -22.06 -12.37
C GLY A 33 4.23 -21.57 -10.97
N ALA A 34 5.18 -21.04 -10.20
CA ALA A 34 4.91 -20.41 -8.92
C ALA A 34 4.61 -18.91 -9.06
N GLY A 35 4.79 -18.32 -10.25
CA GLY A 35 4.58 -16.89 -10.50
C GLY A 35 5.83 -16.03 -10.32
N THR A 36 7.01 -16.61 -10.22
CA THR A 36 8.29 -15.90 -10.07
C THR A 36 8.91 -15.63 -11.44
N ILE A 37 9.40 -14.40 -11.64
CA ILE A 37 10.19 -14.02 -12.81
C ILE A 37 11.52 -14.77 -12.75
N THR A 38 11.82 -15.54 -13.79
CA THR A 38 13.03 -16.36 -13.87
C THR A 38 14.11 -15.69 -14.72
N ASP A 39 13.72 -15.19 -15.89
CA ASP A 39 14.63 -14.58 -16.85
C ASP A 39 13.97 -13.40 -17.57
N ILE A 40 14.80 -12.44 -17.99
CA ILE A 40 14.41 -11.33 -18.88
C ILE A 40 15.39 -11.31 -20.05
N HIS A 41 14.87 -11.46 -21.27
CA HIS A 41 15.64 -11.49 -22.50
C HIS A 41 15.39 -10.23 -23.34
N PRO A 42 16.37 -9.32 -23.46
CA PRO A 42 16.27 -8.12 -24.30
C PRO A 42 16.05 -8.39 -25.78
N ALA A 43 15.66 -7.35 -26.52
CA ALA A 43 15.76 -7.35 -27.97
C ALA A 43 17.21 -7.59 -28.42
N GLY A 44 17.44 -8.64 -29.21
CA GLY A 44 18.78 -9.02 -29.69
C GLY A 44 19.53 -10.05 -28.84
N ASP A 45 18.95 -10.53 -27.72
CA ASP A 45 19.53 -11.67 -26.99
C ASP A 45 19.53 -12.93 -27.88
N SER A 46 20.70 -13.54 -28.02
CA SER A 46 20.92 -14.78 -28.78
C SER A 46 20.04 -15.95 -28.33
N MET A 47 19.65 -15.99 -27.06
CA MET A 47 18.82 -17.06 -26.50
C MET A 47 17.33 -16.82 -26.70
N ARG A 48 16.92 -15.58 -27.00
CA ARG A 48 15.50 -15.21 -27.08
C ARG A 48 14.72 -16.07 -28.07
N THR A 49 15.25 -16.29 -29.27
CA THR A 49 14.56 -17.09 -30.30
C THR A 49 14.35 -18.54 -29.84
N LEU A 50 15.30 -19.10 -29.10
CA LEU A 50 15.17 -20.44 -28.54
C LEU A 50 14.07 -20.47 -27.47
N VAL A 51 14.05 -19.47 -26.58
CA VAL A 51 13.04 -19.35 -25.52
C VAL A 51 11.64 -19.10 -26.10
N GLU A 52 11.51 -18.27 -27.13
CA GLU A 52 10.23 -18.06 -27.83
C GLU A 52 9.73 -19.38 -28.46
N ALA A 53 10.62 -20.17 -29.06
CA ALA A 53 10.29 -21.47 -29.61
C ALA A 53 9.92 -22.52 -28.53
N GLU A 54 10.59 -22.49 -27.37
CA GLU A 54 10.29 -23.35 -26.21
C GLU A 54 8.90 -23.04 -25.64
N LEU A 55 8.56 -21.75 -25.50
CA LEU A 55 7.28 -21.33 -24.94
C LEU A 55 6.11 -21.57 -25.90
N GLY A 56 6.30 -21.38 -27.21
CA GLY A 56 5.26 -21.59 -28.22
C GLY A 56 3.96 -20.85 -27.87
N ASP A 57 2.85 -21.59 -27.75
CA ASP A 57 1.51 -21.04 -27.44
C ASP A 57 1.38 -20.49 -26.00
N ARG A 58 2.38 -20.73 -25.13
CA ARG A 58 2.47 -20.14 -23.78
C ARG A 58 3.11 -18.75 -23.79
N LEU A 59 3.42 -18.19 -24.96
CA LEU A 59 3.95 -16.85 -25.09
C LEU A 59 2.82 -15.84 -25.33
N TYR A 60 2.59 -14.95 -24.37
CA TYR A 60 1.68 -13.82 -24.54
C TYR A 60 2.44 -12.61 -25.11
N ARG A 61 1.84 -11.88 -26.05
CA ARG A 61 2.40 -10.64 -26.59
C ARG A 61 1.48 -9.48 -26.25
N LEU A 62 2.00 -8.46 -25.59
CA LEU A 62 1.25 -7.23 -25.38
C LEU A 62 0.85 -6.63 -26.74
N PRO A 63 -0.42 -6.24 -26.94
CA PRO A 63 -0.83 -5.59 -28.17
C PRO A 63 -0.13 -4.23 -28.37
N ASP A 64 -0.10 -3.75 -29.61
CA ASP A 64 0.37 -2.38 -29.89
C ASP A 64 -0.43 -1.36 -29.06
N GLY A 65 0.27 -0.32 -28.57
CA GLY A 65 -0.31 0.68 -27.68
C GLY A 65 -0.52 0.22 -26.24
N HIS A 66 -0.11 -1.01 -25.89
CA HIS A 66 -0.10 -1.50 -24.50
C HIS A 66 1.31 -1.45 -23.91
N TYR A 67 1.41 -1.00 -22.67
CA TYR A 67 2.66 -0.92 -21.92
C TYR A 67 2.52 -1.61 -20.57
N GLY A 68 3.57 -2.32 -20.16
CA GLY A 68 3.59 -3.01 -18.88
C GLY A 68 4.11 -2.12 -17.74
N LEU A 69 3.53 -2.26 -16.56
CA LEU A 69 4.02 -1.68 -15.29
C LEU A 69 4.08 -2.77 -14.22
N PRO A 70 4.95 -2.69 -13.20
CA PRO A 70 4.76 -3.45 -11.97
C PRO A 70 3.36 -3.20 -11.38
N GLY A 71 2.84 -4.22 -10.71
CA GLY A 71 1.63 -4.09 -9.92
C GLY A 71 1.80 -3.05 -8.83
N LEU A 72 0.75 -2.27 -8.56
CA LEU A 72 0.79 -1.22 -7.55
C LEU A 72 0.65 -1.85 -6.16
N VAL A 73 1.39 -1.27 -5.21
CA VAL A 73 1.46 -1.70 -3.80
C VAL A 73 0.90 -0.59 -2.93
N ASP A 74 -0.25 -0.86 -2.31
CA ASP A 74 -0.88 0.06 -1.38
C ASP A 74 -0.58 -0.37 0.07
N LEU A 75 0.15 0.46 0.79
CA LEU A 75 0.61 0.18 2.14
C LEU A 75 -0.40 0.52 3.23
N HIS A 76 -1.54 1.14 2.91
CA HIS A 76 -2.49 1.49 3.95
C HIS A 76 -3.90 1.69 3.40
N ILE A 77 -4.79 0.77 3.74
CA ILE A 77 -6.20 0.79 3.32
C ILE A 77 -7.07 0.35 4.51
N HIS A 78 -8.09 1.13 4.88
CA HIS A 78 -9.15 0.62 5.77
C HIS A 78 -10.24 -0.03 4.93
N ALA A 79 -10.19 -1.36 4.83
CA ALA A 79 -11.19 -2.13 4.11
C ALA A 79 -12.64 -1.84 4.52
N PRO A 80 -12.99 -1.72 5.82
CA PRO A 80 -14.39 -1.53 6.20
C PRO A 80 -14.94 -0.15 5.85
N GLN A 81 -14.07 0.82 5.57
CA GLN A 81 -14.42 2.20 5.30
C GLN A 81 -14.73 2.47 3.82
N TYR A 82 -14.60 1.48 2.94
CA TYR A 82 -14.93 1.65 1.52
C TYR A 82 -16.34 2.21 1.26
N PRO A 83 -17.41 1.81 1.97
CA PRO A 83 -18.75 2.38 1.79
C PRO A 83 -18.88 3.87 2.10
N GLN A 84 -17.98 4.44 2.89
CA GLN A 84 -17.98 5.88 3.25
C GLN A 84 -16.97 6.69 2.42
N LEU A 85 -16.37 6.09 1.38
CA LEU A 85 -15.43 6.77 0.49
C LEU A 85 -16.07 8.06 -0.08
N GLY A 86 -15.43 9.21 0.22
CA GLY A 86 -15.89 10.52 -0.23
C GLY A 86 -16.97 11.19 0.64
N LEU A 87 -17.20 10.72 1.86
CA LEU A 87 -18.19 11.27 2.78
C LEU A 87 -17.56 12.09 3.92
N ALA A 88 -18.07 13.32 4.14
CA ALA A 88 -17.82 14.16 5.31
C ALA A 88 -16.34 14.51 5.63
N LEU A 89 -15.55 14.77 4.59
CA LEU A 89 -14.11 15.10 4.70
C LEU A 89 -13.83 16.55 5.15
N ASP A 90 -14.87 17.33 5.44
CA ASP A 90 -14.81 18.68 5.97
C ASP A 90 -14.89 18.74 7.51
N GLU A 91 -15.15 17.60 8.16
CA GLU A 91 -15.16 17.46 9.62
C GLU A 91 -13.74 17.19 10.16
N PRO A 92 -13.40 17.63 11.40
CA PRO A 92 -12.17 17.20 12.07
C PRO A 92 -12.09 15.67 12.23
N LEU A 93 -10.88 15.11 12.22
CA LEU A 93 -10.64 13.66 12.23
C LEU A 93 -11.37 12.95 13.38
N GLU A 94 -11.28 13.47 14.59
CA GLU A 94 -11.91 12.89 15.79
C GLU A 94 -13.44 12.90 15.70
N VAL A 95 -14.03 13.92 15.07
CA VAL A 95 -15.48 14.01 14.83
C VAL A 95 -15.88 13.02 13.75
N TRP A 96 -15.10 12.95 12.68
CA TRP A 96 -15.33 12.06 11.56
C TRP A 96 -15.30 10.58 11.99
N LEU A 97 -14.32 10.20 12.80
CA LEU A 97 -14.19 8.85 13.36
C LEU A 97 -15.44 8.43 14.16
N GLN A 98 -15.88 9.29 15.09
CA GLN A 98 -17.00 8.98 15.98
C GLN A 98 -18.36 8.96 15.25
N LYS A 99 -18.56 9.85 14.28
CA LYS A 99 -19.87 10.06 13.63
C LYS A 99 -20.10 9.15 12.42
N TYR A 100 -19.04 8.78 11.69
CA TYR A 100 -19.14 8.02 10.45
C TYR A 100 -18.42 6.68 10.52
N THR A 101 -17.15 6.70 10.90
CA THR A 101 -16.27 5.52 10.82
C THR A 101 -16.65 4.42 11.81
N PHE A 102 -16.65 4.68 13.13
CA PHE A 102 -16.95 3.63 14.11
C PHE A 102 -18.35 3.03 13.97
N PRO A 103 -19.43 3.81 13.71
CA PRO A 103 -20.74 3.24 13.43
C PRO A 103 -20.77 2.34 12.19
N LEU A 104 -20.01 2.67 11.14
CA LEU A 104 -19.90 1.83 9.95
C LEU A 104 -19.10 0.56 10.23
N GLU A 105 -17.93 0.68 10.85
CA GLU A 105 -17.06 -0.46 11.16
C GLU A 105 -17.75 -1.46 12.11
N ALA A 106 -18.55 -0.97 13.07
CA ALA A 106 -19.35 -1.81 13.98
C ALA A 106 -20.33 -2.76 13.25
N ARG A 107 -20.82 -2.37 12.06
CA ARG A 107 -21.76 -3.19 11.27
C ARG A 107 -21.12 -4.45 10.70
N TYR A 108 -19.80 -4.54 10.64
CA TYR A 108 -19.09 -5.72 10.13
C TYR A 108 -19.17 -6.92 11.08
N ALA A 109 -19.78 -6.78 12.27
CA ALA A 109 -20.25 -7.92 13.05
C ALA A 109 -21.23 -8.81 12.25
N ASP A 110 -21.97 -8.23 11.31
CA ASP A 110 -22.78 -8.95 10.32
C ASP A 110 -21.89 -9.40 9.14
N LEU A 111 -21.69 -10.70 9.00
CA LEU A 111 -20.82 -11.28 7.97
C LEU A 111 -21.40 -11.18 6.56
N ASP A 112 -22.72 -11.12 6.39
CA ASP A 112 -23.33 -10.90 5.08
C ASP A 112 -23.09 -9.45 4.65
N PHE A 113 -23.23 -8.52 5.59
CA PHE A 113 -22.84 -7.14 5.37
C PHE A 113 -21.37 -7.04 4.97
N ALA A 114 -20.46 -7.63 5.76
CA ALA A 114 -19.02 -7.62 5.51
C ALA A 114 -18.64 -8.22 4.15
N ARG A 115 -19.20 -9.40 3.81
CA ARG A 115 -18.88 -10.13 2.57
C ARG A 115 -19.14 -9.28 1.33
N GLU A 116 -20.31 -8.65 1.27
CA GLU A 116 -20.69 -7.82 0.11
C GLU A 116 -19.68 -6.67 -0.10
N ARG A 117 -19.30 -5.96 0.97
CA ARG A 117 -18.45 -4.76 0.87
C ARG A 117 -16.99 -5.11 0.59
N TYR A 118 -16.44 -6.10 1.30
CA TYR A 118 -15.08 -6.57 1.07
C TYR A 118 -14.91 -7.16 -0.33
N ALA A 119 -15.88 -7.94 -0.82
CA ALA A 119 -15.80 -8.51 -2.16
C ALA A 119 -15.78 -7.44 -3.26
N VAL A 120 -16.58 -6.38 -3.12
CA VAL A 120 -16.57 -5.25 -4.06
C VAL A 120 -15.23 -4.51 -3.98
N LEU A 121 -14.77 -4.16 -2.78
CA LEU A 121 -13.51 -3.46 -2.58
C LEU A 121 -12.32 -4.18 -3.24
N VAL A 122 -12.11 -5.46 -2.93
CA VAL A 122 -10.97 -6.23 -3.46
C VAL A 122 -11.05 -6.31 -4.99
N SER A 123 -12.25 -6.45 -5.56
CA SER A 123 -12.45 -6.48 -7.01
C SER A 123 -12.13 -5.12 -7.64
N ASP A 124 -12.56 -4.02 -7.02
CA ASP A 124 -12.30 -2.68 -7.51
C ASP A 124 -10.82 -2.29 -7.40
N LEU A 125 -10.13 -2.70 -6.33
CA LEU A 125 -8.69 -2.50 -6.17
C LEU A 125 -7.88 -3.27 -7.22
N LEU A 126 -8.23 -4.53 -7.49
CA LEU A 126 -7.65 -5.26 -8.62
C LEU A 126 -7.94 -4.54 -9.94
N ALA A 127 -9.19 -4.12 -10.19
CA ALA A 127 -9.57 -3.40 -11.40
C ALA A 127 -8.82 -2.07 -11.61
N THR A 128 -8.32 -1.47 -10.54
CA THR A 128 -7.52 -0.22 -10.57
C THR A 128 -6.01 -0.45 -10.45
N GLY A 129 -5.57 -1.71 -10.48
CA GLY A 129 -4.18 -2.12 -10.58
C GLY A 129 -3.45 -2.29 -9.26
N THR A 130 -4.15 -2.23 -8.12
CA THR A 130 -3.61 -2.55 -6.80
C THR A 130 -3.51 -4.07 -6.63
N THR A 131 -2.34 -4.60 -6.96
CA THR A 131 -2.02 -6.03 -6.86
C THR A 131 -1.70 -6.48 -5.45
N THR A 132 -1.15 -5.57 -4.63
CA THR A 132 -0.81 -5.81 -3.22
C THR A 132 -1.44 -4.75 -2.33
N ALA A 133 -2.11 -5.17 -1.27
CA ALA A 133 -2.76 -4.27 -0.32
C ALA A 133 -2.48 -4.66 1.15
N LEU A 134 -2.11 -3.69 1.97
CA LEU A 134 -2.00 -3.81 3.42
C LEU A 134 -3.27 -3.24 4.07
N TYR A 135 -4.13 -4.15 4.53
CA TYR A 135 -5.49 -3.84 5.00
C TYR A 135 -5.57 -3.75 6.52
N PHE A 136 -6.17 -2.65 6.98
CA PHE A 136 -6.92 -2.59 8.24
C PHE A 136 -8.30 -3.22 8.00
N ALA A 137 -8.64 -4.26 8.75
CA ALA A 137 -10.00 -4.82 8.79
C ALA A 137 -10.82 -4.08 9.86
N THR A 138 -11.53 -4.81 10.73
CA THR A 138 -12.23 -4.25 11.90
C THR A 138 -11.75 -4.94 13.17
N GLN A 139 -12.30 -4.57 14.32
CA GLN A 139 -12.05 -5.31 15.55
C GLN A 139 -12.62 -6.73 15.54
N HIS A 140 -13.57 -7.05 14.66
CA HIS A 140 -14.21 -8.37 14.64
C HIS A 140 -13.28 -9.45 14.03
N GLU A 141 -12.97 -10.48 14.81
CA GLU A 141 -12.16 -11.64 14.37
C GLU A 141 -12.75 -12.28 13.10
N ALA A 142 -14.05 -12.63 13.13
CA ALA A 142 -14.71 -13.36 12.05
C ALA A 142 -14.75 -12.56 10.73
N ALA A 143 -14.99 -11.24 10.80
CA ALA A 143 -14.99 -10.38 9.62
C ALA A 143 -13.58 -10.24 9.02
N THR A 144 -12.55 -10.23 9.88
CA THR A 144 -11.15 -10.18 9.44
C THR A 144 -10.74 -11.46 8.72
N LYS A 145 -11.10 -12.63 9.26
CA LYS A 145 -10.89 -13.92 8.59
C LYS A 145 -11.57 -13.95 7.22
N LEU A 146 -12.81 -13.47 7.15
CA LEU A 146 -13.57 -13.34 5.91
C LEU A 146 -12.87 -12.43 4.87
N LEU A 147 -12.30 -11.30 5.27
CA LEU A 147 -11.53 -10.44 4.35
C LEU A 147 -10.31 -11.19 3.77
N ALA A 148 -9.60 -11.95 4.61
CA ALA A 148 -8.48 -12.76 4.15
C ALA A 148 -8.93 -13.84 3.16
N ASP A 149 -10.03 -14.55 3.45
CA ASP A 149 -10.60 -15.55 2.55
C ASP A 149 -10.97 -14.95 1.19
N ILE A 150 -11.57 -13.74 1.18
CA ILE A 150 -11.92 -13.02 -0.05
C ILE A 150 -10.66 -12.64 -0.85
N CYS A 151 -9.58 -12.21 -0.19
CA CYS A 151 -8.31 -11.90 -0.85
C CYS A 151 -7.70 -13.16 -1.49
N ILE A 152 -7.75 -14.30 -0.79
CA ILE A 152 -7.31 -15.60 -1.29
C ILE A 152 -8.14 -16.02 -2.51
N GLU A 153 -9.47 -15.98 -2.39
CA GLU A 153 -10.43 -16.34 -3.45
C GLU A 153 -10.22 -15.50 -4.72
N LYS A 154 -10.10 -14.18 -4.56
CA LYS A 154 -9.90 -13.26 -5.69
C LYS A 154 -8.47 -13.23 -6.19
N GLY A 155 -7.54 -13.83 -5.44
CA GLY A 155 -6.14 -13.93 -5.80
C GLY A 155 -5.36 -12.62 -5.72
N GLN A 156 -5.76 -11.69 -4.85
CA GLN A 156 -4.97 -10.49 -4.55
C GLN A 156 -3.87 -10.83 -3.55
N ARG A 157 -2.68 -10.22 -3.69
CA ARG A 157 -1.68 -10.25 -2.61
C ARG A 157 -2.13 -9.31 -1.50
N ALA A 158 -2.14 -9.78 -0.27
CA ALA A 158 -2.66 -8.97 0.82
C ALA A 158 -1.94 -9.22 2.14
N LEU A 159 -1.90 -8.20 2.97
CA LEU A 159 -1.64 -8.34 4.39
C LEU A 159 -2.91 -7.94 5.11
N VAL A 160 -3.47 -8.84 5.93
CA VAL A 160 -4.78 -8.62 6.58
C VAL A 160 -4.65 -8.72 8.08
N GLY A 161 -5.10 -7.68 8.78
CA GLY A 161 -4.99 -7.59 10.23
C GLY A 161 -6.28 -7.20 10.92
N LYS A 162 -6.57 -7.90 12.03
CA LYS A 162 -7.64 -7.54 12.96
C LYS A 162 -7.19 -6.28 13.67
N VAL A 163 -8.04 -5.26 13.64
CA VAL A 163 -7.77 -4.01 14.36
C VAL A 163 -7.91 -4.27 15.86
N VAL A 164 -6.94 -3.86 16.66
CA VAL A 164 -7.05 -3.86 18.12
C VAL A 164 -7.32 -2.46 18.61
N MET A 165 -8.34 -2.35 19.47
CA MET A 165 -8.76 -1.14 20.15
C MET A 165 -9.55 -1.50 21.41
N ASP A 166 -8.88 -1.54 22.56
CA ASP A 166 -9.43 -2.02 23.83
C ASP A 166 -9.58 -0.93 24.90
N ASP A 167 -9.07 0.28 24.68
CA ASP A 167 -9.08 1.34 25.69
C ASP A 167 -10.51 1.87 25.92
N PRO A 168 -11.13 1.65 27.09
CA PRO A 168 -12.48 2.10 27.36
C PRO A 168 -12.63 3.62 27.50
N ALA A 169 -11.52 4.36 27.67
CA ALA A 169 -11.52 5.82 27.76
C ALA A 169 -11.57 6.49 26.37
N ALA A 170 -11.08 5.82 25.34
CA ALA A 170 -11.00 6.37 23.98
C ALA A 170 -11.97 5.69 22.99
N CYS A 171 -12.35 4.43 23.25
CA CYS A 171 -13.12 3.62 22.32
C CYS A 171 -14.60 3.51 22.71
N PRO A 172 -15.52 3.59 21.73
CA PRO A 172 -16.95 3.45 21.99
C PRO A 172 -17.30 2.04 22.50
N GLU A 173 -18.24 1.95 23.45
CA GLU A 173 -18.60 0.69 24.12
C GLU A 173 -19.10 -0.40 23.16
N ASN A 174 -19.76 -0.01 22.06
CA ASN A 174 -20.30 -0.92 21.07
C ASN A 174 -19.31 -1.27 19.92
N TYR A 175 -18.08 -0.75 19.96
CA TYR A 175 -17.05 -1.05 18.98
C TYR A 175 -15.65 -0.91 19.60
N ARG A 176 -15.32 -1.89 20.45
CA ARG A 176 -14.03 -2.07 21.10
C ARG A 176 -13.83 -3.54 21.47
N ASP A 177 -12.59 -3.97 21.62
CA ASP A 177 -12.26 -5.26 22.20
C ASP A 177 -12.74 -5.34 23.67
N GLU A 178 -13.11 -6.54 24.13
CA GLU A 178 -13.55 -6.74 25.52
C GLU A 178 -12.41 -6.52 26.53
N SER A 179 -11.20 -6.94 26.18
CA SER A 179 -9.99 -6.80 27.00
C SER A 179 -8.73 -6.96 26.14
N ALA A 180 -7.58 -6.54 26.65
CA ALA A 180 -6.27 -6.81 26.05
C ALA A 180 -6.03 -8.32 25.81
N GLU A 181 -6.44 -9.19 26.75
CA GLU A 181 -6.30 -10.65 26.62
C GLU A 181 -7.10 -11.18 25.43
N THR A 182 -8.37 -10.77 25.32
CA THR A 182 -9.24 -11.11 24.19
C THR A 182 -8.65 -10.60 22.88
N ALA A 183 -8.22 -9.33 22.84
CA ALA A 183 -7.65 -8.71 21.63
C ALA A 183 -6.43 -9.48 21.09
N VAL A 184 -5.50 -9.88 21.97
CA VAL A 184 -4.31 -10.65 21.61
C VAL A 184 -4.67 -12.08 21.20
N ALA A 185 -5.61 -12.73 21.89
CA ALA A 185 -6.06 -14.08 21.56
C ALA A 185 -6.76 -14.14 20.18
N GLU A 186 -7.64 -13.19 19.88
CA GLU A 186 -8.31 -13.11 18.59
C GLU A 186 -7.33 -12.75 17.46
N THR A 187 -6.36 -11.87 17.74
CA THR A 187 -5.27 -11.58 16.77
C THR A 187 -4.49 -12.84 16.42
N ARG A 188 -4.14 -13.66 17.42
CA ARG A 188 -3.50 -14.97 17.21
C ARG A 188 -4.39 -15.90 16.39
N ALA A 189 -5.69 -15.96 16.67
CA ALA A 189 -6.63 -16.79 15.91
C ALA A 189 -6.72 -16.38 14.42
N VAL A 190 -6.60 -15.09 14.10
CA VAL A 190 -6.49 -14.61 12.71
C VAL A 190 -5.16 -15.02 12.07
N ILE A 191 -4.04 -14.87 12.79
CA ILE A 191 -2.72 -15.31 12.31
C ILE A 191 -2.74 -16.80 11.94
N GLU A 192 -3.29 -17.64 12.83
CA GLU A 192 -3.40 -19.08 12.62
C GLU A 192 -4.33 -19.43 11.46
N HIS A 193 -5.45 -18.72 11.31
CA HIS A 193 -6.38 -18.91 10.19
C HIS A 193 -5.69 -18.66 8.85
N ILE A 194 -5.03 -17.51 8.71
CA ILE A 194 -4.37 -17.12 7.45
C ILE A 194 -3.18 -18.04 7.13
N SER A 195 -2.37 -18.36 8.14
CA SER A 195 -1.16 -19.16 7.96
C SER A 195 -1.45 -20.62 7.62
N ASN A 196 -2.58 -21.16 8.12
CA ASN A 196 -2.97 -22.56 7.90
C ASN A 196 -4.04 -22.72 6.80
N HIS A 197 -4.43 -21.64 6.11
CA HIS A 197 -5.46 -21.71 5.09
C HIS A 197 -5.03 -22.58 3.89
N LEU A 198 -5.82 -23.60 3.54
CA LEU A 198 -5.46 -24.61 2.54
C LEU A 198 -5.17 -24.02 1.15
N ASP A 199 -5.97 -23.02 0.74
CA ASP A 199 -5.80 -22.35 -0.56
C ASP A 199 -4.74 -21.23 -0.55
N ASN A 200 -4.06 -21.00 0.58
CA ASN A 200 -3.01 -19.99 0.73
C ASN A 200 -1.60 -20.61 0.76
N GLY A 201 -1.42 -21.81 0.20
CA GLY A 201 -0.11 -22.51 0.21
C GLY A 201 1.04 -21.75 -0.46
N ALA A 202 0.74 -20.77 -1.33
CA ALA A 202 1.73 -19.88 -1.93
C ALA A 202 2.14 -18.70 -1.03
N GLY A 203 1.52 -18.55 0.15
CA GLY A 203 1.78 -17.44 1.07
C GLY A 203 1.44 -16.07 0.46
N ARG A 204 0.38 -16.00 -0.35
CA ARG A 204 -0.03 -14.76 -1.04
C ARG A 204 -0.69 -13.78 -0.09
N VAL A 205 -1.47 -14.29 0.88
CA VAL A 205 -2.07 -13.49 1.94
C VAL A 205 -1.30 -13.74 3.24
N LEU A 206 -0.85 -12.67 3.89
CA LEU A 206 -0.11 -12.74 5.15
C LEU A 206 -0.91 -12.09 6.28
N PRO A 207 -0.78 -12.58 7.52
CA PRO A 207 -1.34 -11.89 8.67
C PRO A 207 -0.48 -10.69 9.06
N VAL A 208 -1.11 -9.66 9.63
CA VAL A 208 -0.43 -8.48 10.18
C VAL A 208 -1.06 -8.07 11.52
N ILE A 209 -0.22 -7.83 12.51
CA ILE A 209 -0.62 -7.35 13.84
C ILE A 209 -0.96 -5.87 13.72
N THR A 210 -2.16 -5.49 14.18
CA THR A 210 -2.74 -4.18 13.87
C THR A 210 -3.31 -3.48 15.10
N PRO A 211 -2.49 -3.01 16.05
CA PRO A 211 -2.95 -2.00 16.99
C PRO A 211 -3.41 -0.79 16.17
N ARG A 212 -4.66 -0.34 16.34
CA ARG A 212 -5.21 0.71 15.47
C ARG A 212 -4.27 1.92 15.46
N PHE A 213 -3.99 2.41 16.67
CA PHE A 213 -3.06 3.49 17.01
C PHE A 213 -2.99 3.54 18.54
N ILE A 214 -1.89 4.07 19.09
CA ILE A 214 -1.64 4.11 20.54
C ILE A 214 -2.84 4.65 21.35
N PRO A 215 -3.49 5.77 20.99
CA PRO A 215 -4.62 6.31 21.75
C PRO A 215 -5.82 5.37 21.95
N SER A 216 -5.96 4.31 21.15
CA SER A 216 -7.06 3.34 21.28
C SER A 216 -6.70 2.05 22.01
N CYS A 217 -5.44 1.89 22.40
CA CYS A 217 -4.93 0.66 23.00
C CYS A 217 -4.46 0.91 24.43
N THR A 218 -4.76 -0.03 25.32
CA THR A 218 -4.14 -0.09 26.65
C THR A 218 -2.66 -0.47 26.54
N ASP A 219 -1.88 -0.23 27.61
CA ASP A 219 -0.47 -0.64 27.65
C ASP A 219 -0.37 -2.18 27.56
N GLU A 220 -1.27 -2.88 28.26
CA GLU A 220 -1.33 -4.35 28.27
C GLU A 220 -1.58 -4.94 26.88
N ALA A 221 -2.46 -4.32 26.08
CA ALA A 221 -2.68 -4.72 24.69
C ALA A 221 -1.44 -4.48 23.82
N LEU A 222 -0.80 -3.31 23.95
CA LEU A 222 0.41 -2.97 23.19
C LEU A 222 1.58 -3.93 23.51
N GLU A 223 1.80 -4.24 24.79
CA GLU A 223 2.80 -5.21 25.24
C GLU A 223 2.51 -6.62 24.70
N GLY A 224 1.25 -7.06 24.81
CA GLY A 224 0.84 -8.38 24.34
C GLY A 224 0.97 -8.54 22.82
N LEU A 225 0.65 -7.51 22.04
CA LEU A 225 0.83 -7.50 20.59
C LEU A 225 2.31 -7.44 20.19
N GLY A 226 3.14 -6.72 20.94
CA GLY A 226 4.59 -6.71 20.76
C GLY A 226 5.22 -8.08 20.96
N ALA A 227 4.86 -8.75 22.06
CA ALA A 227 5.30 -10.11 22.34
C ALA A 227 4.83 -11.11 21.25
N LEU A 228 3.58 -10.96 20.79
CA LEU A 228 3.03 -11.78 19.70
C LEU A 228 3.78 -11.54 18.37
N ALA A 229 4.16 -10.29 18.08
CA ALA A 229 4.93 -9.94 16.88
C ALA A 229 6.31 -10.59 16.86
N GLU A 230 7.00 -10.58 18.01
CA GLU A 230 8.27 -11.28 18.18
C GLU A 230 8.09 -12.80 18.03
N GLU A 231 7.06 -13.36 18.65
CA GLU A 231 6.78 -14.80 18.64
C GLU A 231 6.54 -15.34 17.21
N CYS A 232 5.66 -14.68 16.44
CA CYS A 232 5.29 -15.17 15.10
C CYS A 232 6.15 -14.59 13.97
N GLY A 233 6.98 -13.57 14.25
CA GLY A 233 7.72 -12.84 13.22
C GLY A 233 6.80 -12.19 12.17
N CYS A 234 5.57 -11.84 12.56
CA CYS A 234 4.56 -11.27 11.68
C CYS A 234 4.87 -9.80 11.36
N HIS A 235 4.25 -9.29 10.30
CA HIS A 235 4.20 -7.86 10.07
C HIS A 235 3.42 -7.14 11.17
N VAL A 236 3.73 -5.85 11.33
CA VAL A 236 2.99 -4.92 12.20
C VAL A 236 2.56 -3.73 11.36
N GLN A 237 1.33 -3.24 11.56
CA GLN A 237 0.89 -1.97 11.00
C GLN A 237 0.17 -1.15 12.07
N THR A 238 0.35 0.17 12.05
CA THR A 238 -0.36 1.09 12.96
C THR A 238 -0.30 2.51 12.41
N HIS A 239 -1.11 3.43 12.94
CA HIS A 239 -0.94 4.87 12.68
C HIS A 239 0.13 5.42 13.62
N CYS A 240 0.94 6.35 13.13
CA CYS A 240 2.00 6.98 13.92
C CYS A 240 2.02 8.47 13.61
N SER A 241 1.90 9.33 14.63
CA SER A 241 2.14 10.77 14.50
C SER A 241 1.41 11.39 13.30
N GLU A 242 0.12 11.12 13.17
CA GLU A 242 -0.70 11.52 12.02
C GLU A 242 -1.14 12.99 12.10
N SER A 243 -1.75 13.36 13.22
CA SER A 243 -2.39 14.66 13.48
C SER A 243 -1.90 15.25 14.81
N ASP A 244 -2.07 16.55 15.00
CA ASP A 244 -1.69 17.23 16.25
C ASP A 244 -2.33 16.58 17.48
N TRP A 245 -3.60 16.17 17.37
CA TRP A 245 -4.32 15.51 18.46
C TRP A 245 -3.72 14.16 18.83
N ALA A 246 -3.54 13.27 17.83
CA ALA A 246 -3.03 11.93 18.09
C ALA A 246 -1.58 11.98 18.60
N HIS A 247 -0.74 12.81 17.98
CA HIS A 247 0.65 12.99 18.39
C HIS A 247 0.77 13.57 19.80
N GLY A 248 -0.02 14.61 20.10
CA GLY A 248 -0.07 15.24 21.42
C GLY A 248 -0.50 14.28 22.53
N HIS A 249 -1.47 13.40 22.26
CA HIS A 249 -1.92 12.38 23.21
C HIS A 249 -0.78 11.45 23.64
N VAL A 250 0.04 10.98 22.70
CA VAL A 250 1.15 10.07 23.02
C VAL A 250 2.25 10.77 23.83
N LEU A 251 2.56 12.02 23.48
CA LEU A 251 3.50 12.84 24.24
C LEU A 251 3.01 13.05 25.68
N GLU A 252 1.71 13.30 25.88
CA GLU A 252 1.12 13.45 27.21
C GLU A 252 1.16 12.12 28.00
N ARG A 253 0.76 11.01 27.37
CA ARG A 253 0.68 9.69 28.02
C ARG A 253 2.05 9.15 28.43
N TYR A 254 3.09 9.34 27.62
CA TYR A 254 4.38 8.67 27.82
C TYR A 254 5.61 9.59 27.92
N GLY A 255 5.46 10.90 27.67
CA GLY A 255 6.59 11.83 27.62
C GLY A 255 7.57 11.56 26.48
N LYS A 256 7.14 10.85 25.42
CA LYS A 256 7.95 10.49 24.24
C LYS A 256 7.09 10.40 22.98
N THR A 257 7.73 10.39 21.81
CA THR A 257 7.07 10.29 20.50
C THR A 257 6.41 8.93 20.27
N ASP A 258 5.44 8.86 19.36
CA ASP A 258 4.80 7.61 18.91
C ASP A 258 5.82 6.55 18.50
N ALA A 259 6.78 6.90 17.64
CA ALA A 259 7.79 5.95 17.16
C ALA A 259 8.65 5.40 18.30
N ALA A 260 9.02 6.24 19.28
CA ALA A 260 9.77 5.79 20.45
C ALA A 260 8.93 4.90 21.40
N ALA A 261 7.63 5.17 21.53
CA ALA A 261 6.72 4.33 22.30
C ALA A 261 6.51 2.96 21.63
N LEU A 262 6.22 2.94 20.33
CA LEU A 262 6.07 1.70 19.55
C LEU A 262 7.31 0.82 19.60
N ASP A 263 8.51 1.41 19.50
CA ASP A 263 9.78 0.68 19.66
C ASP A 263 9.93 0.08 21.07
N ALA A 264 9.52 0.81 22.12
CA ALA A 264 9.58 0.30 23.49
C ALA A 264 8.62 -0.88 23.73
N PHE A 265 7.49 -0.92 23.03
CA PHE A 265 6.55 -2.06 23.05
C PHE A 265 6.97 -3.21 22.12
N GLY A 266 8.10 -3.13 21.42
CA GLY A 266 8.52 -4.17 20.46
C GLY A 266 7.74 -4.19 19.14
N LEU A 267 6.94 -3.14 18.89
CA LEU A 267 6.10 -3.01 17.68
C LEU A 267 6.82 -2.30 16.53
N LEU A 268 8.09 -1.90 16.70
CA LEU A 268 8.91 -1.29 15.65
C LEU A 268 10.04 -2.24 15.19
N THR A 269 9.80 -2.92 14.08
CA THR A 269 10.67 -3.93 13.49
C THR A 269 10.86 -3.69 11.99
N ARG A 270 11.68 -4.53 11.34
CA ARG A 270 11.83 -4.53 9.87
C ARG A 270 10.50 -4.72 9.13
N LYS A 271 9.53 -5.38 9.76
CA LYS A 271 8.20 -5.69 9.20
C LYS A 271 7.11 -4.75 9.73
N SER A 272 7.48 -3.63 10.34
CA SER A 272 6.54 -2.61 10.80
C SER A 272 6.31 -1.54 9.75
N VAL A 273 5.05 -1.22 9.47
CA VAL A 273 4.64 -0.12 8.59
C VAL A 273 3.83 0.90 9.40
N LEU A 274 4.33 2.13 9.45
CA LEU A 274 3.71 3.25 10.18
C LEU A 274 2.98 4.16 9.20
N ALA A 275 1.66 4.26 9.31
CA ALA A 275 0.87 5.15 8.47
C ALA A 275 1.07 6.62 8.86
N HIS A 276 1.03 7.50 7.86
CA HIS A 276 1.09 8.97 7.95
C HIS A 276 2.44 9.53 8.36
N SER A 277 2.83 9.39 9.64
CA SER A 277 4.14 9.79 10.15
C SER A 277 4.50 11.27 9.95
N ASN A 278 3.50 12.15 9.88
CA ASN A 278 3.66 13.56 9.52
C ASN A 278 4.56 14.34 10.50
N PHE A 279 4.51 13.97 11.79
CA PHE A 279 5.24 14.65 12.86
C PHE A 279 6.49 13.89 13.34
N LEU A 280 7.02 12.95 12.56
CA LEU A 280 8.29 12.30 12.92
C LEU A 280 9.42 13.32 13.03
N THR A 281 10.18 13.23 14.11
CA THR A 281 11.42 13.98 14.31
C THR A 281 12.60 13.31 13.61
N ASP A 282 13.75 13.99 13.56
CA ASP A 282 14.99 13.40 13.04
C ASP A 282 15.41 12.15 13.82
N GLU A 283 15.24 12.15 15.14
CA GLU A 283 15.54 10.99 15.99
C GLU A 283 14.58 9.83 15.70
N ASP A 284 13.31 10.11 15.41
CA ASP A 284 12.36 9.08 15.01
C ASP A 284 12.72 8.48 13.65
N MET A 285 13.11 9.31 12.67
CA MET A 285 13.57 8.83 11.36
C MET A 285 14.83 7.98 11.47
N ASP A 286 15.80 8.39 12.28
CA ASP A 286 17.01 7.60 12.56
C ASP A 286 16.66 6.25 13.22
N ARG A 287 15.68 6.26 14.14
CA ARG A 287 15.16 5.04 14.79
C ARG A 287 14.51 4.11 13.77
N LEU A 288 13.59 4.60 12.94
CA LEU A 288 12.93 3.81 11.90
C LEU A 288 13.96 3.19 10.94
N ALA A 289 14.92 3.99 10.46
CA ALA A 289 15.99 3.50 9.59
C ALA A 289 16.83 2.41 10.26
N SER A 290 17.17 2.57 11.55
CA SER A 290 17.93 1.55 12.30
C SER A 290 17.17 0.25 12.51
N ARG A 291 15.84 0.29 12.61
CA ARG A 291 14.96 -0.87 12.74
C ARG A 291 14.59 -1.49 11.39
N GLY A 292 14.82 -0.77 10.30
CA GLY A 292 14.30 -1.11 8.97
C GLY A 292 12.78 -0.98 8.88
N ALA A 293 12.14 -0.26 9.79
CA ALA A 293 10.71 -0.01 9.74
C ALA A 293 10.38 0.95 8.57
N ALA A 294 9.15 0.87 8.08
CA ALA A 294 8.70 1.62 6.94
C ALA A 294 7.58 2.62 7.29
N VAL A 295 7.40 3.62 6.43
CA VAL A 295 6.29 4.57 6.45
C VAL A 295 5.35 4.31 5.26
N ALA A 296 4.05 4.30 5.52
CA ALA A 296 3.03 4.44 4.48
C ALA A 296 2.66 5.93 4.33
N HIS A 297 3.13 6.55 3.25
CA HIS A 297 2.84 7.95 2.95
C HIS A 297 1.44 8.12 2.35
N CYS A 298 0.49 8.53 3.17
CA CYS A 298 -0.92 8.71 2.82
C CYS A 298 -1.23 10.17 2.45
N ALA A 299 -0.56 10.70 1.42
CA ALA A 299 -0.56 12.13 1.08
C ALA A 299 -1.96 12.73 0.92
N LEU A 300 -2.89 11.99 0.29
CA LEU A 300 -4.24 12.47 0.04
C LEU A 300 -5.05 12.61 1.33
N SER A 301 -4.98 11.64 2.23
CA SER A 301 -5.63 11.72 3.54
C SER A 301 -5.03 12.82 4.41
N ASN A 302 -3.70 12.98 4.39
CA ASN A 302 -3.00 14.02 5.16
C ASN A 302 -3.49 15.44 4.81
N ILE A 303 -3.83 15.71 3.54
CA ILE A 303 -4.37 17.00 3.10
C ILE A 303 -5.70 17.32 3.80
N TYR A 304 -6.52 16.30 4.12
CA TYR A 304 -7.79 16.48 4.81
C TYR A 304 -7.63 16.52 6.33
N PHE A 305 -6.82 15.64 6.91
CA PHE A 305 -6.87 15.36 8.35
C PHE A 305 -5.62 15.68 9.15
N ALA A 306 -4.44 15.77 8.51
CA ALA A 306 -3.18 15.92 9.25
C ALA A 306 -2.82 17.36 9.56
N ASN A 307 -3.37 18.34 8.81
CA ASN A 307 -2.93 19.74 8.81
C ASN A 307 -1.40 19.90 8.59
N SER A 308 -0.76 18.90 7.99
CA SER A 308 0.68 18.79 7.84
C SER A 308 1.02 18.00 6.58
N VAL A 309 2.20 18.25 6.03
CA VAL A 309 2.76 17.48 4.92
C VAL A 309 3.99 16.75 5.42
N PHE A 310 3.93 15.41 5.43
CA PHE A 310 5.08 14.58 5.74
C PHE A 310 6.31 14.99 4.90
N PRO A 311 7.47 15.27 5.53
CA PRO A 311 8.68 15.67 4.82
C PRO A 311 9.36 14.48 4.14
N LEU A 312 8.70 13.92 3.12
CA LEU A 312 9.05 12.68 2.46
C LEU A 312 10.50 12.62 1.98
N TRP A 313 10.99 13.66 1.30
CA TRP A 313 12.36 13.65 0.78
C TRP A 313 13.41 13.51 1.90
N HIS A 314 13.20 14.20 3.01
CA HIS A 314 14.09 14.14 4.17
C HIS A 314 14.11 12.75 4.82
N ALA A 315 12.94 12.10 4.94
CA ALA A 315 12.87 10.73 5.43
C ALA A 315 13.60 9.75 4.51
N LEU A 316 13.50 9.92 3.19
CA LEU A 316 14.23 9.11 2.22
C LEU A 316 15.75 9.32 2.32
N GLU A 317 16.22 10.56 2.52
CA GLU A 317 17.65 10.87 2.73
C GLU A 317 18.19 10.24 4.02
N LYS A 318 17.37 10.14 5.07
CA LYS A 318 17.67 9.43 6.31
C LYS A 318 17.70 7.90 6.16
N GLY A 319 17.31 7.37 5.00
CA GLY A 319 17.29 5.93 4.73
C GLY A 319 16.04 5.21 5.24
N VAL A 320 14.99 5.94 5.61
CA VAL A 320 13.70 5.35 5.99
C VAL A 320 13.08 4.68 4.75
N HIS A 321 12.58 3.46 4.92
CA HIS A 321 11.80 2.81 3.87
C HIS A 321 10.43 3.48 3.78
N VAL A 322 10.01 3.84 2.57
CA VAL A 322 8.70 4.49 2.37
C VAL A 322 8.01 3.86 1.16
N GLY A 323 6.70 3.66 1.28
CA GLY A 323 5.81 3.46 0.13
C GLY A 323 4.56 4.32 0.28
N LEU A 324 3.60 4.16 -0.62
CA LEU A 324 2.38 4.99 -0.62
C LEU A 324 1.18 4.24 -0.05
N GLY A 325 0.26 4.98 0.56
CA GLY A 325 -1.04 4.47 1.00
C GLY A 325 -2.18 5.30 0.42
N THR A 326 -3.31 4.67 0.10
CA THR A 326 -4.53 5.42 -0.26
C THR A 326 -5.25 5.97 0.95
N ASP A 327 -5.17 5.24 2.07
CA ASP A 327 -5.87 5.50 3.31
C ASP A 327 -7.36 5.76 3.09
N ILE A 328 -8.03 4.90 2.32
CA ILE A 328 -9.47 5.03 2.23
C ILE A 328 -10.06 4.75 3.63
N SER A 329 -11.05 5.51 4.09
CA SER A 329 -11.72 6.61 3.36
C SER A 329 -11.23 8.01 3.73
N GLY A 330 -10.20 8.14 4.57
CA GLY A 330 -9.57 9.42 4.87
C GLY A 330 -9.11 10.13 3.59
N GLY A 331 -8.54 9.35 2.68
CA GLY A 331 -8.39 9.68 1.27
C GLY A 331 -9.65 9.33 0.46
N PRO A 332 -10.27 10.27 -0.29
CA PRO A 332 -11.44 10.01 -1.14
C PRO A 332 -11.13 9.25 -2.45
N SER A 333 -10.04 8.49 -2.53
CA SER A 333 -9.70 7.72 -3.73
C SER A 333 -8.94 6.44 -3.40
N ALA A 334 -9.46 5.30 -3.87
CA ALA A 334 -8.79 3.99 -3.79
C ALA A 334 -7.74 3.78 -4.92
N SER A 335 -7.38 4.82 -5.68
CA SER A 335 -6.46 4.69 -6.82
C SER A 335 -5.02 5.02 -6.42
N MET A 336 -4.13 4.04 -6.58
CA MET A 336 -2.69 4.26 -6.38
C MET A 336 -2.08 5.25 -7.39
N PHE A 337 -2.63 5.37 -8.60
CA PHE A 337 -2.26 6.46 -9.52
C PHE A 337 -2.59 7.83 -8.91
N GLN A 338 -3.70 7.95 -8.18
CA GLN A 338 -4.02 9.18 -7.47
C GLN A 338 -3.06 9.42 -6.30
N ALA A 339 -2.70 8.38 -5.54
CA ALA A 339 -1.69 8.50 -4.47
C ALA A 339 -0.35 9.02 -5.02
N VAL A 340 0.10 8.50 -6.18
CA VAL A 340 1.31 9.00 -6.87
C VAL A 340 1.18 10.48 -7.25
N ARG A 341 0.06 10.87 -7.88
CA ARG A 341 -0.17 12.26 -8.30
C ARG A 341 -0.16 13.21 -7.11
N VAL A 342 -0.83 12.86 -6.03
CA VAL A 342 -0.97 13.70 -4.84
C VAL A 342 0.34 13.80 -4.06
N THR A 343 1.17 12.75 -4.05
CA THR A 343 2.53 12.80 -3.48
C THR A 343 3.40 13.86 -4.16
N VAL A 344 3.35 13.94 -5.50
CA VAL A 344 4.06 14.98 -6.26
C VAL A 344 3.47 16.37 -5.97
N GLN A 345 2.15 16.49 -5.84
CA GLN A 345 1.49 17.76 -5.58
C GLN A 345 1.78 18.30 -4.17
N SER A 346 1.62 17.46 -3.14
CA SER A 346 1.83 17.86 -1.74
C SER A 346 3.28 18.25 -1.47
N SER A 347 4.24 17.49 -2.02
CA SER A 347 5.67 17.80 -1.87
C SER A 347 6.07 19.12 -2.53
N ARG A 348 5.46 19.48 -3.67
CA ARG A 348 5.67 20.80 -4.30
C ARG A 348 5.10 21.93 -3.45
N MET A 349 3.90 21.76 -2.88
CA MET A 349 3.32 22.73 -1.95
C MET A 349 4.19 22.92 -0.72
N LEU A 350 4.75 21.84 -0.15
CA LEU A 350 5.71 21.91 0.95
C LEU A 350 7.00 22.63 0.53
N ALA A 351 7.53 22.33 -0.66
CA ALA A 351 8.78 22.88 -1.14
C ALA A 351 8.71 24.38 -1.44
N GLU A 352 7.64 24.81 -2.10
CA GLU A 352 7.46 26.19 -2.56
C GLU A 352 6.75 27.06 -1.53
N GLY A 353 5.95 26.46 -0.65
CA GLY A 353 5.04 27.15 0.25
C GLY A 353 3.97 27.97 -0.46
N THR A 354 2.88 28.26 0.24
CA THR A 354 1.65 28.78 -0.38
C THR A 354 1.26 30.19 0.05
N ASP A 355 1.94 30.78 1.03
CA ASP A 355 1.65 32.15 1.49
C ASP A 355 2.26 33.21 0.54
N PRO A 356 1.45 33.92 -0.26
CA PRO A 356 1.97 34.91 -1.19
C PRO A 356 2.48 36.18 -0.49
N SER A 357 2.22 36.37 0.81
CA SER A 357 2.70 37.51 1.59
C SER A 357 4.20 37.42 1.92
N LEU A 358 4.77 36.21 1.86
CA LEU A 358 6.20 35.96 2.06
C LEU A 358 6.97 35.97 0.72
N PRO A 359 8.25 36.37 0.72
CA PRO A 359 9.16 36.17 -0.42
C PRO A 359 9.21 34.70 -0.85
N ALA A 360 9.27 34.43 -2.16
CA ALA A 360 9.19 33.07 -2.71
C ALA A 360 10.23 32.10 -2.11
N ASN A 361 11.41 32.59 -1.74
CA ASN A 361 12.51 31.81 -1.14
C ASN A 361 12.33 31.54 0.37
N GLU A 362 11.29 32.08 1.01
CA GLU A 362 11.01 31.96 2.45
C GLU A 362 9.67 31.27 2.75
N ARG A 363 8.89 30.93 1.72
CA ARG A 363 7.53 30.39 1.85
C ARG A 363 7.48 28.94 2.31
N GLY A 364 8.42 28.13 1.84
CA GLY A 364 8.37 26.67 1.96
C GLY A 364 9.65 26.07 2.53
N ARG A 365 9.69 24.73 2.53
CA ARG A 365 10.84 23.93 2.93
C ARG A 365 11.65 23.54 1.70
N PRO A 366 12.75 24.22 1.36
CA PRO A 366 13.51 23.93 0.14
C PRO A 366 13.97 22.47 0.09
N ASN A 367 14.16 21.95 -1.13
CA ASN A 367 14.58 20.56 -1.39
C ASN A 367 13.59 19.48 -0.89
N SER A 368 12.30 19.81 -0.76
CA SER A 368 11.26 18.83 -0.37
C SER A 368 10.48 18.23 -1.55
N ALA A 369 10.69 18.73 -2.77
CA ALA A 369 9.91 18.34 -3.93
C ALA A 369 10.22 16.90 -4.36
N ILE A 370 9.16 16.13 -4.68
CA ILE A 370 9.25 14.77 -5.17
C ILE A 370 8.91 14.74 -6.66
N ASP A 371 9.71 14.04 -7.46
CA ASP A 371 9.43 13.84 -8.87
C ASP A 371 8.57 12.59 -9.13
N LEU A 372 8.13 12.43 -10.38
CA LEU A 372 7.24 11.35 -10.75
C LEU A 372 7.90 9.97 -10.67
N ILE A 373 9.19 9.88 -10.95
CA ILE A 373 9.95 8.61 -10.90
C ILE A 373 10.04 8.13 -9.45
N THR A 374 10.39 9.03 -8.53
CA THR A 374 10.40 8.76 -7.09
C THR A 374 9.01 8.32 -6.64
N ALA A 375 7.95 9.07 -6.95
CA ALA A 375 6.60 8.72 -6.51
C ALA A 375 6.13 7.36 -7.09
N PHE A 376 6.48 7.05 -8.34
CA PHE A 376 6.17 5.74 -8.95
C PHE A 376 7.00 4.60 -8.33
N HIS A 377 8.27 4.83 -8.00
CA HIS A 377 9.08 3.88 -7.24
C HIS A 377 8.41 3.55 -5.90
N LEU A 378 7.97 4.56 -5.13
CA LEU A 378 7.30 4.36 -3.84
C LEU A 378 5.97 3.58 -3.96
N ALA A 379 5.26 3.72 -5.08
CA ALA A 379 4.03 2.98 -5.37
C ALA A 379 4.25 1.54 -5.87
N THR A 380 5.49 1.15 -6.15
CA THR A 380 5.87 -0.15 -6.71
C THR A 380 7.01 -0.78 -5.91
N ALA A 381 8.26 -0.66 -6.38
CA ALA A 381 9.43 -1.28 -5.76
C ALA A 381 9.66 -0.80 -4.31
N GLY A 382 9.48 0.49 -4.03
CA GLY A 382 9.55 1.05 -2.67
C GLY A 382 8.49 0.48 -1.73
N GLY A 383 7.27 0.23 -2.22
CA GLY A 383 6.23 -0.49 -1.48
C GLY A 383 6.60 -1.95 -1.21
N GLY A 384 7.18 -2.64 -2.18
CA GLY A 384 7.73 -4.00 -1.99
C GLY A 384 8.85 -4.04 -0.95
N ILE A 385 9.77 -3.08 -0.98
CA ILE A 385 10.83 -2.91 0.03
C ILE A 385 10.21 -2.61 1.40
N ALA A 386 9.24 -1.71 1.50
CA ALA A 386 8.58 -1.39 2.75
C ALA A 386 7.92 -2.62 3.40
N LEU A 387 7.31 -3.50 2.60
CA LEU A 387 6.71 -4.75 3.06
C LEU A 387 7.71 -5.90 3.22
N ASP A 388 8.98 -5.74 2.84
CA ASP A 388 9.97 -6.82 2.83
C ASP A 388 9.54 -8.02 1.96
N LEU A 389 8.97 -7.73 0.78
CA LEU A 389 8.46 -8.72 -0.18
C LEU A 389 9.12 -8.57 -1.55
N PRO A 390 9.37 -9.68 -2.28
CA PRO A 390 9.98 -9.65 -3.61
C PRO A 390 8.95 -9.27 -4.69
N ILE A 391 8.39 -8.06 -4.61
CA ILE A 391 7.35 -7.52 -5.49
C ILE A 391 7.69 -6.09 -5.96
N GLY A 392 6.89 -5.54 -6.87
CA GLY A 392 7.03 -4.15 -7.31
C GLY A 392 8.19 -3.89 -8.29
N LEU A 393 8.94 -4.93 -8.65
CA LEU A 393 10.05 -4.87 -9.59
C LEU A 393 9.90 -5.95 -10.67
N ILE A 394 10.18 -5.57 -11.92
CA ILE A 394 10.32 -6.52 -13.03
C ILE A 394 11.79 -6.95 -13.10
N ALA A 395 12.14 -7.98 -12.32
CA ALA A 395 13.48 -8.55 -12.28
C ALA A 395 13.44 -10.03 -11.87
N PRO A 396 14.43 -10.85 -12.26
CA PRO A 396 14.56 -12.22 -11.77
C PRO A 396 14.49 -12.32 -10.24
N GLY A 397 13.77 -13.32 -9.74
CA GLY A 397 13.53 -13.54 -8.31
C GLY A 397 12.33 -12.78 -7.73
N TYR A 398 11.75 -11.84 -8.46
CA TYR A 398 10.53 -11.13 -8.06
C TYR A 398 9.27 -11.83 -8.57
N ARG A 399 8.14 -11.63 -7.89
CA ARG A 399 6.84 -12.12 -8.34
C ARG A 399 6.36 -11.30 -9.54
N PHE A 400 5.74 -11.97 -10.52
CA PHE A 400 5.12 -11.28 -11.65
C PHE A 400 3.74 -10.72 -11.25
N ASP A 401 3.79 -9.67 -10.45
CA ASP A 401 2.65 -8.79 -10.17
C ASP A 401 2.77 -7.60 -11.12
N ALA A 402 1.86 -7.46 -12.09
CA ALA A 402 2.02 -6.53 -13.21
C ALA A 402 0.69 -6.04 -13.77
N LEU A 403 0.74 -4.91 -14.48
CA LEU A 403 -0.37 -4.29 -15.20
C LEU A 403 -0.04 -4.19 -16.68
N ALA A 404 -1.04 -4.34 -17.56
CA ALA A 404 -0.97 -3.82 -18.93
C ALA A 404 -1.87 -2.60 -19.07
N ILE A 405 -1.28 -1.47 -19.47
CA ILE A 405 -1.95 -0.21 -19.69
C ILE A 405 -2.19 -0.01 -21.18
N ASP A 406 -3.45 -0.02 -21.59
CA ASP A 406 -3.92 0.30 -22.94
C ASP A 406 -4.05 1.81 -23.12
N THR A 407 -3.15 2.38 -23.93
CA THR A 407 -3.17 3.81 -24.28
C THR A 407 -4.17 4.16 -25.38
N THR A 408 -4.78 3.15 -26.00
CA THR A 408 -5.77 3.25 -27.08
C THR A 408 -7.20 3.06 -26.59
N ALA A 409 -7.40 2.74 -25.30
CA ALA A 409 -8.70 2.55 -24.69
C ALA A 409 -9.60 3.77 -24.92
N HIS A 410 -10.69 3.59 -25.68
CA HIS A 410 -11.59 4.67 -26.12
C HIS A 410 -12.16 5.47 -24.94
N THR A 411 -12.57 4.78 -23.87
CA THR A 411 -13.13 5.38 -22.64
C THR A 411 -12.06 5.72 -21.60
N GLY A 412 -10.78 5.44 -21.87
CA GLY A 412 -9.67 5.85 -21.02
C GLY A 412 -9.28 7.31 -21.23
N ALA A 413 -8.43 7.85 -20.35
CA ALA A 413 -8.02 9.26 -20.39
C ALA A 413 -6.65 9.50 -21.06
N ILE A 414 -5.85 8.45 -21.26
CA ILE A 414 -4.55 8.56 -21.94
C ILE A 414 -4.75 8.84 -23.43
N ARG A 415 -4.01 9.81 -23.99
CA ARG A 415 -3.94 10.08 -25.44
C ARG A 415 -2.50 10.28 -25.86
N LEU A 416 -2.04 9.43 -26.78
CA LEU A 416 -0.76 9.60 -27.46
C LEU A 416 -0.99 10.23 -28.84
N PHE A 417 -0.22 11.25 -29.19
CA PHE A 417 -0.25 11.97 -30.46
C PHE A 417 1.03 11.73 -31.28
N GLY A 418 1.59 10.52 -31.18
CA GLY A 418 2.84 10.14 -31.82
C GLY A 418 4.08 10.34 -30.95
N GLU A 419 3.93 10.43 -29.62
CA GLU A 419 5.09 10.41 -28.72
C GLU A 419 5.87 9.11 -28.89
N THR A 420 7.19 9.26 -29.08
CA THR A 420 8.15 8.15 -29.17
C THR A 420 9.19 8.19 -28.06
N ASP A 421 9.30 9.30 -27.33
CA ASP A 421 10.14 9.41 -26.13
C ASP A 421 9.51 8.58 -25.00
N PRO A 422 10.20 7.54 -24.49
CA PRO A 422 9.70 6.72 -23.40
C PRO A 422 9.36 7.52 -22.14
N ASN A 423 10.08 8.61 -21.84
CA ASN A 423 9.78 9.44 -20.67
C ASN A 423 8.45 10.17 -20.82
N ALA A 424 8.16 10.72 -22.01
CA ALA A 424 6.89 11.35 -22.31
C ALA A 424 5.72 10.36 -22.25
N ILE A 425 5.92 9.14 -22.77
CA ILE A 425 4.94 8.05 -22.68
C ILE A 425 4.70 7.71 -21.21
N PHE A 426 5.75 7.42 -20.44
CA PHE A 426 5.66 7.09 -19.01
C PHE A 426 4.88 8.14 -18.22
N GLN A 427 5.20 9.43 -18.40
CA GLN A 427 4.48 10.51 -17.73
C GLN A 427 2.98 10.48 -18.05
N LYS A 428 2.61 10.25 -19.32
CA LYS A 428 1.20 10.13 -19.72
C LYS A 428 0.54 8.87 -19.17
N LEU A 429 1.26 7.75 -19.03
CA LEU A 429 0.76 6.54 -18.38
C LEU A 429 0.39 6.86 -16.92
N ILE A 430 1.32 7.41 -16.15
CA ILE A 430 1.11 7.62 -14.71
C ILE A 430 0.11 8.76 -14.42
N TYR A 431 0.22 9.89 -15.12
CA TYR A 431 -0.71 10.99 -14.90
C TYR A 431 -2.10 10.73 -15.49
N GLY A 432 -2.20 9.98 -16.58
CA GLY A 432 -3.42 9.81 -17.35
C GLY A 432 -4.18 8.49 -17.13
N ALA A 433 -3.56 7.46 -16.53
CA ALA A 433 -4.24 6.18 -16.34
C ALA A 433 -5.50 6.32 -15.47
N THR A 434 -6.57 5.69 -15.94
CA THR A 434 -7.83 5.46 -15.24
C THR A 434 -8.24 4.00 -15.43
N ARG A 435 -9.26 3.52 -14.71
CA ARG A 435 -9.72 2.12 -14.78
C ARG A 435 -9.89 1.59 -16.22
N PRO A 436 -10.49 2.31 -17.18
CA PRO A 436 -10.60 1.82 -18.57
C PRO A 436 -9.28 1.62 -19.31
N ASN A 437 -8.18 2.25 -18.86
CA ASN A 437 -6.86 2.02 -19.44
C ASN A 437 -6.20 0.73 -18.92
N ILE A 438 -6.68 0.12 -17.83
CA ILE A 438 -6.07 -1.08 -17.26
C ILE A 438 -6.66 -2.29 -17.98
N ALA A 439 -5.95 -2.79 -18.99
CA ALA A 439 -6.40 -3.88 -19.85
C ALA A 439 -6.17 -5.25 -19.22
N LYS A 440 -5.08 -5.39 -18.45
CA LYS A 440 -4.75 -6.61 -17.73
C LYS A 440 -4.13 -6.34 -16.37
N VAL A 441 -4.38 -7.25 -15.44
CA VAL A 441 -3.80 -7.28 -14.09
C VAL A 441 -3.34 -8.69 -13.83
N TRP A 442 -2.10 -8.86 -13.40
CA TRP A 442 -1.54 -10.14 -12.99
C TRP A 442 -1.08 -10.10 -11.55
N VAL A 443 -1.33 -11.20 -10.82
CA VAL A 443 -0.78 -11.47 -9.48
C VAL A 443 -0.22 -12.88 -9.50
N ASP A 444 1.07 -13.06 -9.15
CA ASP A 444 1.83 -14.30 -9.35
C ASP A 444 1.75 -14.82 -10.81
N GLY A 445 1.70 -13.93 -11.79
CA GLY A 445 1.50 -14.32 -13.19
C GLY A 445 0.10 -14.82 -13.53
N LEU A 446 -0.85 -14.88 -12.61
CA LEU A 446 -2.23 -15.29 -12.89
C LEU A 446 -3.06 -14.06 -13.29
N ASP A 447 -3.86 -14.18 -14.34
CA ASP A 447 -4.74 -13.09 -14.81
C ASP A 447 -5.85 -12.86 -13.78
N ARG A 448 -5.88 -11.65 -13.22
CA ARG A 448 -6.83 -11.15 -12.21
C ARG A 448 -7.65 -9.97 -12.71
N THR A 449 -7.70 -9.78 -14.03
CA THR A 449 -8.53 -8.75 -14.64
C THR A 449 -10.00 -9.04 -14.33
N PRO A 450 -10.73 -8.13 -13.64
CA PRO A 450 -12.12 -8.36 -13.21
C PRO A 450 -13.15 -8.42 -14.33
#